data_AF-A0A6N2YUS1-F1
#
_entry.id   AF-A0A6N2YUS1-F1
#
_cell.length_a   1.000
_cell.length_b   1.000
_cell.length_c   1.000
_cell.angle_alpha   90.00
_cell.angle_beta   90.00
_cell.angle_gamma   90.00
#
_symmetry.space_group_name_H-M   'P 1'
#
loop_
_entity.id
_entity.type
_entity.pdbx_description
1 polymer ?
#
loop_
_entity_poly.entity_id
_entity_poly.type
_entity_poly.pdbx_seq_one_letter_code
_entity_poly.pdbx_strand_id
1 'polypeptide(L)'
;MSKRYVDMFNKFKESDIICACGFGFNSDDGHINGLFRELIEDYGKTICILHYVDGCNFHLKSVLNEYKEKLRLDSTSNLRIILVDRNRNEVESQRKWFEVLLSEK
;
A
#
# COMPACT_ATOMS: atom_id res chain seq x y z
N MET A 1 -13.70 -15.48 9.58
CA MET A 1 -13.34 -15.05 8.20
C MET A 1 -13.67 -16.17 7.22
N SER A 2 -14.20 -15.85 6.04
CA SER A 2 -14.53 -16.88 5.03
C SER A 2 -13.25 -17.53 4.47
N LYS A 3 -13.35 -18.77 3.97
CA LYS A 3 -12.23 -19.53 3.37
C LYS A 3 -11.43 -18.72 2.34
N ARG A 4 -12.11 -17.86 1.56
CA ARG A 4 -11.48 -17.00 0.55
C ARG A 4 -10.51 -15.97 1.13
N TYR A 5 -10.82 -15.37 2.27
CA TYR A 5 -9.92 -14.39 2.91
C TYR A 5 -8.70 -15.06 3.51
N VAL A 6 -8.85 -16.28 4.04
CA VAL A 6 -7.73 -17.09 4.55
C VAL A 6 -6.78 -17.45 3.40
N ASP A 7 -7.32 -17.91 2.27
CA ASP A 7 -6.52 -18.23 1.09
C ASP A 7 -5.80 -16.99 0.53
N MET A 8 -6.46 -15.84 0.50
CA MET A 8 -5.86 -14.56 0.08
C MET A 8 -4.73 -14.12 1.01
N PHE A 9 -4.96 -14.21 2.33
CA PHE A 9 -3.97 -13.88 3.34
C PHE A 9 -2.71 -14.74 3.19
N ASN A 10 -2.87 -16.05 3.05
CA ASN A 10 -1.74 -16.97 2.87
C ASN A 10 -0.94 -16.62 1.60
N LYS A 11 -1.63 -16.32 0.49
CA LYS A 11 -0.95 -15.89 -0.74
C LYS A 11 -0.19 -14.58 -0.58
N PHE A 12 -0.73 -13.60 0.15
CA PHE A 12 0.00 -12.36 0.43
C PHE A 12 1.19 -12.60 1.35
N LYS A 13 1.05 -13.46 2.35
CA LYS A 13 2.16 -13.86 3.23
C LYS A 13 3.29 -14.55 2.46
N GLU A 14 2.98 -15.32 1.43
CA GLU A 14 3.97 -15.98 0.57
C GLU A 14 4.56 -15.06 -0.51
N SER A 15 3.89 -13.97 -0.85
CA SER A 15 4.32 -13.06 -1.91
C SER A 15 5.58 -12.24 -1.57
N ASP A 16 6.37 -11.94 -2.60
CA ASP A 16 7.51 -11.02 -2.48
C ASP A 16 7.07 -9.57 -2.34
N ILE A 17 6.04 -9.18 -3.11
CA ILE A 17 5.55 -7.80 -3.19
C ILE A 17 4.02 -7.79 -3.09
N ILE A 18 3.51 -6.97 -2.17
CA ILE A 18 2.08 -6.64 -2.06
C ILE A 18 1.89 -5.23 -2.57
N CYS A 19 1.08 -5.05 -3.62
CA CYS A 19 0.79 -3.74 -4.19
C CYS A 19 -0.72 -3.47 -4.21
N ALA A 20 -1.13 -2.37 -3.55
CA ALA A 20 -2.50 -1.89 -3.52
C ALA A 20 -2.68 -0.73 -4.52
N CYS A 21 -3.56 -0.95 -5.50
CA CYS A 21 -3.85 0.01 -6.56
C CYS A 21 -5.29 0.52 -6.41
N GLY A 22 -5.47 1.80 -6.06
CA GLY A 22 -6.80 2.41 -5.97
C GLY A 22 -7.66 1.92 -4.78
N PHE A 23 -7.07 1.20 -3.83
CA PHE A 23 -7.76 0.81 -2.61
C PHE A 23 -7.65 1.93 -1.56
N GLY A 24 -8.81 2.40 -1.08
CA GLY A 24 -8.90 3.57 -0.20
C GLY A 24 -8.56 3.30 1.26
N PHE A 25 -8.61 2.03 1.71
CA PHE A 25 -8.53 1.60 3.10
C PHE A 25 -9.55 2.36 3.97
N ASN A 26 -10.81 2.38 3.54
CA ASN A 26 -11.84 3.13 4.26
C ASN A 26 -12.19 2.43 5.58
N SER A 27 -12.80 3.16 6.51
CA SER A 27 -13.08 2.64 7.86
C SER A 27 -14.08 1.48 7.89
N ASP A 28 -14.93 1.37 6.87
CA ASP A 28 -15.89 0.28 6.67
C ASP A 28 -15.27 -1.00 6.08
N ASP A 29 -14.05 -0.94 5.55
CA ASP A 29 -13.29 -2.08 5.01
C ASP A 29 -12.57 -2.91 6.10
N GLY A 30 -13.11 -2.94 7.32
CA GLY A 30 -12.42 -3.41 8.52
C GLY A 30 -11.80 -4.81 8.42
N HIS A 31 -12.41 -5.75 7.70
CA HIS A 31 -11.84 -7.10 7.52
C HIS A 31 -10.59 -7.11 6.63
N ILE A 32 -10.60 -6.35 5.54
CA ILE A 32 -9.45 -6.25 4.62
C ILE A 32 -8.34 -5.43 5.27
N ASN A 33 -8.69 -4.33 5.95
CA ASN A 33 -7.71 -3.52 6.68
C ASN A 33 -7.06 -4.31 7.82
N GLY A 34 -7.85 -5.13 8.54
CA GLY A 34 -7.33 -6.03 9.58
C GLY A 34 -6.37 -7.08 9.00
N LEU A 35 -6.69 -7.63 7.84
CA LEU A 35 -5.82 -8.57 7.12
C LEU A 35 -4.47 -7.91 6.75
N PHE A 36 -4.50 -6.70 6.20
CA PHE A 36 -3.27 -5.98 5.87
C PHE A 36 -2.48 -5.54 7.11
N ARG A 37 -3.16 -5.14 8.19
CA ARG A 37 -2.52 -4.85 9.48
C ARG A 37 -1.76 -6.07 10.00
N GLU A 38 -2.40 -7.23 10.04
CA GLU A 38 -1.79 -8.48 10.49
C GLU A 38 -0.54 -8.81 9.64
N LEU A 39 -0.62 -8.68 8.31
CA LEU A 39 0.54 -8.88 7.42
C LEU A 39 1.70 -7.92 7.73
N ILE A 40 1.40 -6.66 8.03
CA ILE A 40 2.41 -5.65 8.30
C ILE A 40 3.06 -5.84 9.68
N GLU A 41 2.25 -6.02 10.72
CA GLU A 41 2.70 -5.99 12.11
C GLU A 41 3.25 -7.34 12.56
N ASP A 42 2.56 -8.44 12.22
CA ASP A 42 2.93 -9.77 12.71
C ASP A 42 3.91 -10.49 11.76
N TYR A 43 3.86 -10.17 10.47
CA TYR A 43 4.67 -10.82 9.44
C TYR A 43 5.71 -9.91 8.80
N GLY A 44 5.78 -8.63 9.21
CA GLY A 44 6.78 -7.68 8.72
C GLY A 44 6.68 -7.42 7.21
N LYS A 45 5.53 -7.66 6.58
CA LYS A 45 5.37 -7.43 5.14
C LYS A 45 5.33 -5.95 4.84
N THR A 46 6.06 -5.55 3.80
CA THR A 46 5.95 -4.20 3.25
C THR A 46 4.81 -4.15 2.24
N ILE A 47 3.91 -3.19 2.40
CA ILE A 47 2.83 -2.92 1.45
C ILE A 47 3.19 -1.70 0.62
N CYS A 48 3.13 -1.86 -0.70
CA CYS A 48 3.26 -0.78 -1.64
C CYS A 48 1.88 -0.23 -2.02
N ILE A 49 1.67 1.07 -1.88
CA ILE A 49 0.41 1.75 -2.19
C ILE A 49 0.64 2.72 -3.34
N LEU A 50 -0.12 2.56 -4.42
CA LEU A 50 -0.17 3.56 -5.49
C LEU A 50 -1.10 4.69 -5.07
N HIS A 51 -0.55 5.90 -4.94
CA HIS A 51 -1.31 7.09 -4.59
C HIS A 51 -1.32 8.07 -5.77
N TYR A 52 -2.51 8.38 -6.27
CA TYR A 52 -2.67 9.32 -7.38
C TYR A 52 -2.48 10.77 -6.92
N VAL A 53 -1.73 11.56 -7.69
CA VAL A 53 -1.49 12.97 -7.40
C VAL A 53 -1.90 13.82 -8.60
N ASP A 54 -2.72 14.85 -8.36
CA ASP A 54 -3.25 15.75 -9.40
C ASP A 54 -2.52 17.10 -9.46
N GLY A 55 -1.17 17.08 -9.40
CA GLY A 55 -0.34 18.28 -9.56
C GLY A 55 -0.36 19.29 -8.40
N CYS A 56 -1.11 19.03 -7.32
CA CYS A 56 -1.09 19.85 -6.10
C CYS A 56 0.14 19.57 -5.23
N ASN A 57 0.53 20.55 -4.40
CA ASN A 57 1.56 20.40 -3.37
C ASN A 57 1.19 19.25 -2.43
N PHE A 58 1.84 18.11 -2.64
CA PHE A 58 1.60 16.90 -1.90
C PHE A 58 2.79 16.61 -1.00
N HIS A 59 2.51 16.23 0.24
CA HIS A 59 3.55 15.92 1.20
C HIS A 59 3.49 14.43 1.56
N LEU A 60 4.52 13.69 1.16
CA LEU A 60 4.60 12.23 1.34
C LEU A 60 4.30 11.79 2.78
N LYS A 61 4.83 12.53 3.77
CA LYS A 61 4.61 12.24 5.19
C LYS A 61 3.14 12.34 5.60
N SER A 62 2.40 13.29 5.02
CA SER A 62 0.97 13.46 5.34
C SER A 62 0.16 12.26 4.89
N VAL A 63 0.49 11.68 3.73
CA VAL A 63 -0.23 10.51 3.22
C VAL A 63 0.25 9.20 3.81
N LEU A 64 1.53 9.09 4.17
CA LEU A 64 1.97 8.01 5.04
C LEU A 64 1.16 7.99 6.35
N ASN A 65 0.98 9.15 6.98
CA ASN A 65 0.15 9.26 8.18
C ASN A 65 -1.33 8.94 7.89
N GLU A 66 -1.89 9.38 6.76
CA GLU A 66 -3.27 9.05 6.39
C GLU A 66 -3.48 7.52 6.31
N TYR A 67 -2.61 6.82 5.57
CA TYR A 67 -2.71 5.36 5.46
C TYR A 67 -2.39 4.65 6.78
N LYS A 68 -1.48 5.19 7.59
CA LYS A 68 -1.23 4.71 8.95
C LYS A 68 -2.50 4.70 9.78
N GLU A 69 -3.24 5.80 9.82
CA GLU A 69 -4.48 5.92 10.59
C GLU A 69 -5.59 5.02 10.03
N LYS A 70 -5.73 4.97 8.71
CA LYS A 70 -6.71 4.10 8.02
C LYS A 70 -6.49 2.62 8.32
N LEU A 71 -5.24 2.18 8.28
CA LEU A 71 -4.84 0.81 8.62
C LEU A 71 -4.70 0.60 10.13
N ARG A 72 -4.75 1.67 10.95
CA ARG A 72 -4.44 1.71 12.39
C ARG A 72 -3.14 0.97 12.73
N LEU A 73 -2.06 1.38 12.10
CA LEU A 73 -0.73 0.83 12.31
C LEU A 73 0.01 1.61 13.38
N ASP A 74 0.93 0.96 14.09
CA ASP A 74 1.81 1.65 15.04
C ASP A 74 2.92 2.47 14.35
N SER A 75 3.43 1.98 13.22
CA SER A 75 4.55 2.55 12.45
C SER A 75 4.26 2.65 10.96
N THR A 76 4.97 3.54 10.26
CA THR A 76 4.92 3.70 8.80
C THR A 76 6.08 2.99 8.07
N SER A 77 6.95 2.28 8.79
CA SER A 77 8.18 1.68 8.23
C SER A 77 7.92 0.66 7.12
N ASN A 78 6.81 -0.05 7.20
CA ASN A 78 6.42 -1.10 6.26
C ASN A 78 5.41 -0.59 5.21
N LEU A 79 5.19 0.73 5.13
CA LEU A 79 4.39 1.35 4.09
C LEU A 79 5.31 2.01 3.08
N ARG A 80 5.18 1.59 1.82
CA ARG A 80 5.84 2.22 0.68
C ARG A 80 4.79 2.91 -0.18
N ILE A 81 4.95 4.19 -0.45
CA ILE A 81 4.02 4.93 -1.30
C ILE A 81 4.71 5.28 -2.62
N ILE A 82 4.08 4.89 -3.72
CA ILE A 82 4.47 5.29 -5.07
C ILE A 82 3.46 6.34 -5.53
N LEU A 83 3.95 7.57 -5.71
CA LEU A 83 3.14 8.68 -6.20
C LEU A 83 3.01 8.58 -7.71
N VAL A 84 1.79 8.52 -8.21
CA VAL A 84 1.53 8.35 -9.65
C VAL A 84 0.74 9.51 -10.24
N ASP A 85 1.14 9.93 -11.43
CA ASP A 85 0.45 10.95 -12.21
C ASP A 85 -0.66 10.37 -13.11
N ARG A 86 -1.32 11.26 -13.87
CA ARG A 86 -2.37 10.90 -14.82
C ARG A 86 -1.87 10.00 -15.97
N ASN A 87 -0.59 10.05 -16.28
CA ASN A 87 0.05 9.23 -17.31
C ASN A 87 0.54 7.87 -16.77
N ARG A 88 0.23 7.56 -15.50
CA ARG A 88 0.67 6.36 -14.78
C ARG A 88 2.20 6.29 -14.69
N ASN A 89 2.83 7.44 -14.59
CA ASN A 89 4.25 7.56 -14.30
C ASN A 89 4.42 7.89 -12.83
N GLU A 90 5.53 7.45 -12.25
CA GLU A 90 5.93 7.85 -10.92
C GLU A 90 6.45 9.28 -10.94
N VAL A 91 6.00 10.10 -9.98
CA VAL A 91 6.16 11.56 -10.05
C VAL A 91 7.63 11.99 -10.04
N GLU A 92 8.50 11.34 -9.28
CA GLU A 92 9.91 11.75 -9.14
C GLU A 92 10.77 11.26 -10.31
N SER A 93 10.70 9.97 -10.64
CA SER A 93 11.54 9.34 -11.67
C SER A 93 10.98 9.44 -13.08
N GLN A 94 9.71 9.83 -13.25
CA GLN A 94 9.00 9.88 -14.54
C GLN A 94 8.93 8.54 -15.28
N ARG A 95 9.31 7.44 -14.63
CA ARG A 95 9.22 6.07 -15.15
C ARG A 95 7.84 5.49 -14.89
N LYS A 96 7.52 4.37 -15.55
CA LYS A 96 6.25 3.69 -15.28
C LYS A 96 6.24 3.15 -13.85
N TRP A 97 5.11 3.33 -13.15
CA TRP A 97 4.99 2.95 -11.74
C TRP A 97 5.37 1.48 -11.47
N PHE A 98 5.08 0.58 -12.42
CA PHE A 98 5.39 -0.85 -12.27
C PHE A 98 6.89 -1.14 -12.39
N GLU A 99 7.65 -0.33 -13.12
CA GLU A 99 9.10 -0.44 -13.20
C GLU A 99 9.73 -0.03 -11.88
N VAL A 100 9.23 1.06 -11.27
CA VAL A 100 9.67 1.53 -9.95
C VAL A 100 9.33 0.52 -8.85
N LEU A 101 8.15 -0.12 -8.95
CA LEU A 101 7.75 -1.19 -8.06
C LEU A 101 8.73 -2.38 -8.12
N LEU A 102 9.12 -2.81 -9.32
CA LEU A 102 10.00 -3.96 -9.54
C LEU A 102 11.49 -3.68 -9.32
N SER A 103 11.93 -2.42 -9.44
CA SER A 103 13.34 -2.05 -9.33
C SER A 103 13.91 -2.12 -7.91
N GLU A 104 13.05 -2.27 -6.89
CA GLU A 104 13.46 -2.54 -5.52
C GLU A 104 13.28 -4.04 -5.24
N LYS A 105 14.35 -4.81 -5.47
CA LYS A 105 14.58 -6.13 -4.89
C LYS A 105 15.80 -6.04 -3.96
#